data_AF-A0A9E5MRP5-F1
#
_entry.id   AF-A0A9E5MRP5-F1
#
_cell.length_a   1.000
_cell.length_b   1.000
_cell.length_c   1.000
_cell.angle_alpha   90.00
_cell.angle_beta   90.00
_cell.angle_gamma   90.00
#
_symmetry.space_group_name_H-M   'P 1'
#
loop_
_entity.id
_entity.type
_entity.pdbx_description
1 polymer ?
#
loop_
_entity_poly.entity_id
_entity_poly.type
_entity_poly.pdbx_seq_one_letter_code
_entity_poly.pdbx_strand_id
1 'polypeptide(L)'
;MVRSRKAGRRNLETAELNITAFMNLMVILVPFLLITAVFSRLTVLELNLPGSSSEPVDPQDQTFQLEIIVREDRIEVGDRNQGLLGIYPNTDAGGYDY
;
A
#
# COMPACT_ATOMS: atom_id res chain seq x y z
N MET A 1 -64.91 -37.18 -39.02
CA MET A 1 -63.74 -36.49 -39.63
C MET A 1 -63.16 -35.54 -38.59
N VAL A 2 -61.98 -35.85 -38.08
CA VAL A 2 -61.27 -35.05 -37.05
C VAL A 2 -60.25 -34.17 -37.74
N ARG A 3 -60.42 -32.84 -37.71
CA ARG A 3 -59.31 -31.88 -37.88
C ARG A 3 -59.62 -30.56 -37.18
N SER A 4 -59.12 -30.39 -35.97
CA SER A 4 -58.80 -29.07 -35.44
C SER A 4 -57.35 -29.10 -34.98
N ARG A 5 -56.45 -28.60 -35.83
CA ARG A 5 -55.08 -28.28 -35.44
C ARG A 5 -55.09 -26.82 -35.03
N LYS A 6 -55.25 -26.57 -33.72
CA LYS A 6 -54.99 -25.26 -33.14
C LYS A 6 -53.48 -25.04 -33.13
N ALA A 7 -52.95 -24.51 -34.23
CA ALA A 7 -51.56 -24.09 -34.31
C ALA A 7 -51.35 -22.97 -33.30
N GLY A 8 -50.45 -23.21 -32.36
CA GLY A 8 -50.13 -22.31 -31.26
C GLY A 8 -49.75 -20.92 -31.77
N ARG A 9 -50.28 -19.90 -31.09
CA ARG A 9 -49.71 -18.56 -31.13
C ARG A 9 -48.27 -18.68 -30.66
N ARG A 10 -47.34 -18.63 -31.61
CA ARG A 10 -45.94 -18.39 -31.34
C ARG A 10 -45.90 -16.95 -30.83
N ASN A 11 -45.90 -16.78 -29.52
CA ASN A 11 -45.47 -15.53 -28.91
C ASN A 11 -44.04 -15.32 -29.43
N LEU A 12 -43.91 -14.52 -30.49
CA LEU A 12 -42.72 -13.70 -30.63
C LEU A 12 -42.78 -12.78 -29.41
N GLU A 13 -42.27 -13.28 -28.29
CA GLU A 13 -41.64 -12.44 -27.29
C GLU A 13 -40.55 -11.74 -28.07
N THR A 14 -40.93 -10.57 -28.62
CA THR A 14 -40.03 -9.51 -29.01
C THR A 14 -38.94 -9.55 -27.98
N ALA A 15 -37.71 -9.80 -28.40
CA ALA A 15 -36.57 -9.76 -27.51
C ALA A 15 -36.55 -8.36 -26.91
N GLU A 16 -37.25 -8.18 -25.80
CA GLU A 16 -37.01 -7.15 -24.83
C GLU A 16 -35.58 -7.45 -24.45
N LEU A 17 -34.67 -6.80 -25.17
CA LEU A 17 -33.25 -6.77 -24.87
C LEU A 17 -33.18 -6.76 -23.35
N ASN A 18 -32.46 -7.67 -22.73
CA ASN A 18 -32.46 -7.82 -21.27
C ASN A 18 -31.89 -6.54 -20.62
N ILE A 19 -32.63 -5.42 -20.65
CA ILE A 19 -32.16 -4.07 -20.34
C ILE A 19 -31.76 -4.07 -18.88
N THR A 20 -32.53 -4.74 -18.02
CA THR A 20 -32.15 -5.02 -16.63
C THR A 20 -30.80 -5.74 -16.52
N ALA A 21 -30.54 -6.76 -17.34
CA ALA A 21 -29.26 -7.46 -17.33
C ALA A 21 -28.11 -6.56 -17.83
N PHE A 22 -28.31 -5.78 -18.90
CA PHE A 22 -27.31 -4.83 -19.40
C PHE A 22 -27.05 -3.68 -18.41
N MET A 23 -28.09 -3.18 -17.75
CA MET A 23 -27.97 -2.20 -16.67
C MET A 23 -27.17 -2.79 -15.50
N ASN A 24 -27.44 -4.03 -15.10
CA ASN A 24 -26.67 -4.71 -14.06
C ASN A 24 -25.18 -4.84 -14.44
N LEU A 25 -24.89 -5.08 -15.73
CA LEU A 25 -23.51 -5.10 -16.24
C LEU A 25 -22.85 -3.72 -16.19
N MET A 26 -23.56 -2.63 -16.46
CA MET A 26 -22.99 -1.29 -16.31
C MET A 26 -22.78 -0.91 -14.84
N VAL A 27 -23.74 -1.24 -13.97
CA VAL A 27 -23.69 -0.95 -12.52
C VAL A 27 -22.53 -1.66 -11.84
N ILE A 28 -22.17 -2.89 -12.25
CA ILE A 28 -21.04 -3.62 -11.65
C ILE A 28 -19.67 -3.06 -12.07
N LEU A 29 -19.59 -2.40 -13.24
CA LEU A 29 -18.33 -1.81 -13.73
C LEU A 29 -17.94 -0.55 -12.96
N VAL A 30 -18.91 0.27 -12.52
CA VAL A 30 -18.63 1.51 -11.78
C VAL A 30 -17.85 1.27 -10.47
N PRO A 31 -18.30 0.44 -9.52
CA PRO A 31 -17.57 0.18 -8.29
C PRO A 31 -16.25 -0.58 -8.56
N PHE A 32 -16.22 -1.45 -9.57
CA PHE A 32 -14.99 -2.17 -9.95
C PHE A 32 -13.88 -1.21 -10.39
N LEU A 33 -14.20 -0.29 -11.32
CA LEU A 33 -13.26 0.71 -11.79
C LEU A 33 -12.80 1.65 -10.65
N LEU A 34 -13.73 2.08 -9.79
CA LEU A 34 -13.39 2.90 -8.63
C LEU A 34 -12.43 2.19 -7.66
N ILE A 35 -12.66 0.91 -7.34
CA ILE A 35 -11.77 0.13 -6.48
C ILE A 35 -10.37 0.02 -7.12
N THR A 36 -10.30 -0.28 -8.42
CA THR A 36 -9.00 -0.40 -9.12
C THR A 36 -8.21 0.91 -9.15
N ALA A 37 -8.90 2.04 -9.28
CA ALA A 37 -8.25 3.36 -9.29
C ALA A 37 -7.76 3.80 -7.90
N VAL A 38 -8.48 3.44 -6.83
CA VAL A 38 -8.16 3.84 -5.45
C VAL A 38 -7.07 2.95 -4.82
N PHE A 39 -6.84 1.75 -5.36
CA PHE A 39 -5.86 0.80 -4.82
C PHE A 39 -4.39 1.27 -4.90
N SER A 40 -4.08 2.30 -5.69
CA SER A 40 -2.70 2.79 -5.85
C SER A 40 -2.14 3.60 -4.67
N ARG A 41 -2.87 3.76 -3.55
CA ARG A 41 -2.43 4.57 -2.40
C ARG A 41 -2.11 3.77 -1.14
N LEU A 42 -2.02 2.45 -1.22
CA LEU A 42 -1.56 1.63 -0.09
C LEU A 42 -0.04 1.44 -0.18
N THR A 43 0.67 2.25 0.62
CA THR A 43 2.05 2.05 1.11
C THR A 43 3.18 2.04 0.07
N VAL A 44 3.53 3.23 -0.44
CA VAL A 44 4.96 3.51 -0.65
C VAL A 44 5.47 4.07 0.67
N LEU A 45 6.05 3.20 1.49
CA LEU A 45 6.93 3.66 2.57
C LEU A 45 8.14 4.29 1.87
N GLU A 46 8.17 5.61 1.78
CA GLU A 46 9.32 6.36 1.27
C GLU A 46 10.49 6.24 2.26
N LEU A 47 11.18 5.10 2.13
CA LEU A 47 12.46 4.87 2.75
C LEU A 47 13.48 5.75 2.00
N ASN A 48 13.65 6.97 2.50
CA ASN A 48 14.79 7.83 2.16
C ASN A 48 16.04 7.20 2.78
N LEU A 49 16.58 6.14 2.18
CA LEU A 49 17.95 5.74 2.48
C LEU A 49 18.86 6.79 1.85
N PRO A 50 19.71 7.48 2.61
CA PRO A 50 20.73 8.32 2.01
C PRO A 50 21.53 7.44 1.05
N GLY A 51 21.49 7.81 -0.24
CA GLY A 51 22.22 7.10 -1.27
C GLY A 51 23.70 7.07 -0.90
N SER A 52 24.34 5.92 -1.12
CA SER A 52 25.79 5.79 -1.06
C SER A 52 26.43 6.61 -2.19
N SER A 53 26.40 7.93 -2.07
CA SER A 53 27.07 8.83 -3.01
C SER A 53 28.55 8.83 -2.68
N SER A 54 29.32 8.11 -3.48
CA SER A 54 30.78 8.18 -3.55
C SER A 54 31.24 9.38 -4.37
N GLU A 55 30.65 10.55 -4.16
CA GLU A 55 31.13 11.83 -4.67
C GLU A 55 31.75 12.59 -3.49
N PRO A 56 32.95 13.18 -3.62
CA PRO A 56 33.53 13.99 -2.57
C PRO A 56 32.69 15.26 -2.41
N VAL A 57 31.78 15.23 -1.43
CA VAL A 57 31.02 16.40 -1.01
C VAL A 57 32.02 17.40 -0.43
N ASP A 58 32.07 18.60 -1.01
CA ASP A 58 32.69 19.81 -0.44
C ASP A 58 32.37 19.88 1.07
N PRO A 59 33.25 20.37 1.98
CA PRO A 59 32.99 20.36 3.41
C PRO A 59 31.83 21.32 3.75
N GLN A 60 30.61 20.90 3.42
CA GLN A 60 29.39 21.38 4.02
C GLN A 60 29.57 21.04 5.49
N ASP A 61 29.53 22.06 6.35
CA ASP A 61 29.59 21.91 7.81
C ASP A 61 28.79 20.67 8.19
N GLN A 62 29.51 19.59 8.51
CA GLN A 62 28.90 18.33 8.93
C GLN A 62 28.21 18.65 10.25
N THR A 63 26.95 19.06 10.14
CA THR A 63 26.13 19.39 11.27
C THR A 63 25.97 18.09 12.02
N PHE A 64 26.61 18.02 13.18
CA PHE A 64 26.52 16.88 14.07
C PHE A 64 25.06 16.67 14.45
N GLN A 65 24.53 15.50 14.14
CA GLN A 65 23.12 15.16 14.34
C GLN A 65 23.04 13.94 15.23
N LEU A 66 23.04 14.19 16.53
CA LEU A 66 22.95 13.16 17.56
C LEU A 66 21.69 12.30 17.38
N GLU A 67 21.90 11.00 17.23
CA GLU A 67 20.88 9.97 17.17
C GLU A 67 21.07 9.01 18.35
N ILE A 68 20.00 8.73 19.09
CA ILE A 68 20.02 7.79 20.22
C ILE A 68 18.94 6.75 19.98
N ILE A 69 19.35 5.48 19.86
CA ILE A 69 18.47 4.33 19.66
C ILE A 69 18.49 3.51 20.94
N VAL A 70 17.35 3.46 21.62
CA VAL A 70 17.17 2.68 22.83
C VAL A 70 16.59 1.31 22.47
N ARG A 71 17.32 0.25 22.81
CA ARG A 71 16.89 -1.15 22.70
C ARG A 71 16.75 -1.75 24.09
N GLU A 72 16.08 -2.90 24.18
CA GLU A 72 15.87 -3.60 25.45
C GLU A 72 17.19 -3.97 26.14
N ASP A 73 18.22 -4.31 25.36
CA ASP A 73 19.50 -4.80 25.83
C ASP A 73 20.64 -3.77 25.80
N ARG A 74 20.46 -2.63 25.11
CA ARG A 74 21.52 -1.63 24.90
C ARG A 74 21.00 -0.28 24.39
N ILE A 75 21.83 0.74 24.54
CA ILE A 75 21.67 2.05 23.89
C ILE A 75 22.74 2.17 22.80
N GLU A 76 22.31 2.55 21.60
CA GLU A 76 23.20 2.90 20.49
C GLU A 76 23.18 4.42 20.34
N VAL A 77 24.37 5.04 20.36
CA VAL A 77 24.55 6.49 20.16
C VAL A 77 25.28 6.68 18.84
N GLY A 78 24.72 7.49 17.96
CA GLY A 78 25.23 7.72 16.62
C GLY A 78 25.13 9.17 16.18
N ASP A 79 25.74 9.45 15.04
CA ASP A 79 25.44 10.64 14.24
C ASP A 79 24.70 10.17 12.97
N ARG A 80 23.62 10.85 12.60
CA ARG A 80 22.82 10.48 11.42
C ARG A 80 23.63 10.44 10.11
N ASN A 81 24.68 11.24 9.99
CA ASN A 81 25.53 11.36 8.81
C ASN A 81 26.78 10.48 8.89
N GLN A 82 27.34 10.25 10.09
CA GLN A 82 28.59 9.49 10.28
C GLN A 82 28.36 8.04 10.76
N GLY A 83 27.15 7.71 11.21
CA GLY A 83 26.78 6.40 11.72
C GLY A 83 27.03 6.23 13.22
N LEU A 84 27.13 4.98 13.66
CA LEU A 84 27.23 4.60 15.06
C LEU A 84 28.54 5.12 15.71
N LEU A 85 28.41 5.85 16.81
CA LEU A 85 29.52 6.38 17.61
C LEU A 85 29.84 5.50 18.83
N GLY A 86 28.84 4.84 19.41
CA GLY A 86 29.03 3.99 20.57
C GLY A 86 27.83 3.10 20.90
N ILE A 87 28.12 1.98 21.57
CA ILE A 87 27.12 1.06 22.12
C ILE A 87 27.33 0.96 23.62
N TYR A 88 26.26 1.18 24.38
CA TYR A 88 26.23 1.11 25.83
C TYR A 88 25.28 -0.02 26.22
N PRO A 89 25.78 -1.17 26.71
CA PRO A 89 24.92 -2.27 27.14
C PRO A 89 24.07 -1.84 28.33
N ASN A 90 22.87 -2.41 28.44
CA ASN A 90 22.03 -2.26 29.62
C ASN A 90 22.71 -2.98 30.80
N THR A 91 22.62 -2.41 32.00
CA THR A 91 23.19 -3.04 33.19
C THR A 91 22.30 -4.22 33.63
N ASP A 92 22.89 -5.25 34.21
CA ASP A 92 22.19 -6.46 34.68
C ASP A 92 21.09 -6.19 35.73
N ALA A 93 21.04 -4.96 36.27
CA ALA A 93 20.04 -4.48 37.23
C ALA A 93 18.80 -3.82 36.58
N GLY A 94 18.70 -3.79 35.25
CA GLY A 94 17.54 -3.25 34.54
C GLY A 94 17.39 -1.73 34.61
N GLY A 95 18.47 -1.01 34.90
CA GLY A 95 18.51 0.45 34.99
C GLY A 95 19.66 1.06 34.18
N TYR A 96 19.46 2.32 33.74
CA TYR A 96 20.52 3.12 33.13
C TYR A 96 21.36 3.79 34.22
N ASP A 97 22.67 3.57 34.21
CA ASP A 97 23.63 4.24 35.08
C ASP A 97 23.80 5.69 34.57
N TYR A 98 23.43 6.67 35.39
CA TYR A 98 23.51 8.10 35.08
C TYR A 98 24.59 8.79 35.91
#